data_AF-Q7VI59-F1
#
_entry.id   AF-Q7VI59-F1
#
_cell.length_a   1.000
_cell.length_b   1.000
_cell.length_c   1.000
_cell.angle_alpha   90.00
_cell.angle_beta   90.00
_cell.angle_gamma   90.00
#
_symmetry.space_group_name_H-M   'P 1'
#
loop_
_entity.id
_entity.type
_entity.pdbx_description
1 polymer ?
#
loop_
_entity_poly.entity_id
_entity_poly.type
_entity_poly.pdbx_seq_one_letter_code
_entity_poly.pdbx_strand_id
1 'polypeptide(L)' 'MKKQSLSAVMAAKGMKLRTWAKSKGLSEKDIGLLNQISYGLTKGKRGRAKELREMLEADGFK' A
#
# COMPACT_ATOMS: atom_id res chain seq x y z
N MET A 1 19.07 8.16 5.50
CA MET A 1 17.67 8.54 5.20
C MET A 1 16.74 7.47 5.74
N LYS A 2 15.81 7.82 6.65
CA LYS A 2 14.70 6.90 7.00
C LYS A 2 13.88 6.66 5.74
N LYS A 3 13.67 5.39 5.34
CA LYS A 3 12.70 5.07 4.28
C LYS A 3 11.33 5.58 4.73
N GLN A 4 10.71 6.46 3.93
CA GLN A 4 9.35 6.91 4.20
C GLN A 4 8.38 5.72 4.09
N SER A 5 7.37 5.66 4.94
CA SER A 5 6.32 4.64 4.83
C SER A 5 5.54 4.84 3.55
N LEU A 6 4.98 3.77 2.99
CA LEU A 6 4.12 3.84 1.81
C LEU A 6 2.99 4.87 1.99
N SER A 7 2.37 4.89 3.17
CA SER A 7 1.32 5.87 3.49
C SER A 7 1.82 7.30 3.42
N ALA A 8 3.06 7.57 3.82
CA ALA A 8 3.66 8.90 3.71
C ALA A 8 3.97 9.26 2.25
N VAL A 9 4.46 8.30 1.45
CA VAL A 9 4.71 8.50 0.01
C VAL A 9 3.41 8.83 -0.73
N MET A 10 2.33 8.09 -0.44
CA MET A 10 1.02 8.37 -1.05
C MET A 10 0.48 9.72 -0.58
N ALA A 11 0.60 10.03 0.70
CA ALA A 11 0.13 11.31 1.25
C ALA A 11 0.86 12.51 0.64
N ALA A 12 2.17 12.40 0.38
CA ALA A 12 2.94 13.42 -0.32
C ALA A 12 2.44 13.67 -1.76
N LYS A 13 1.82 12.67 -2.38
CA LYS A 13 1.13 12.76 -3.69
C LYS A 13 -0.35 13.16 -3.56
N GLY A 14 -0.79 13.59 -2.38
CA GLY A 14 -2.18 13.98 -2.13
C GLY A 14 -3.17 12.82 -2.01
N MET A 15 -2.69 11.57 -1.89
CA MET A 15 -3.54 10.38 -1.87
C MET A 15 -3.41 9.61 -0.55
N LYS A 16 -4.54 9.33 0.12
CA LYS A 16 -4.54 8.47 1.32
C LYS A 16 -4.63 7.00 0.92
N LEU A 17 -3.84 6.14 1.55
CA LEU A 17 -3.82 4.69 1.30
C LEU A 17 -5.21 4.03 1.41
N ARG A 18 -6.01 4.39 2.42
CA ARG A 18 -7.38 3.89 2.57
C ARG A 18 -8.30 4.37 1.43
N THR A 19 -8.16 5.61 0.98
CA THR A 19 -8.97 6.17 -0.12
C THR A 19 -8.64 5.48 -1.43
N TRP A 20 -7.35 5.29 -1.72
CA TRP A 20 -6.88 4.53 -2.87
C TRP A 20 -7.37 3.08 -2.85
N ALA A 21 -7.26 2.42 -1.70
CA ALA A 21 -7.73 1.03 -1.58
C ALA A 21 -9.23 0.91 -1.85
N LYS A 22 -10.03 1.85 -1.35
CA LYS A 22 -11.47 1.91 -1.63
C LYS A 22 -11.78 2.18 -3.09
N SER A 23 -11.03 3.06 -3.77
CA SER A 23 -11.25 3.32 -5.21
C SER A 23 -10.91 2.12 -6.09
N LYS A 24 -10.04 1.22 -5.62
CA LYS A 24 -9.74 -0.07 -6.26
C LYS A 24 -10.70 -1.21 -5.87
N GLY A 25 -11.71 -0.93 -5.05
CA GLY A 25 -12.66 -1.96 -4.58
C GLY A 25 -12.05 -2.99 -3.62
N LEU A 26 -10.95 -2.65 -2.94
CA LEU A 26 -10.29 -3.56 -2.02
C LEU A 26 -11.06 -3.73 -0.71
N SER A 27 -10.97 -4.94 -0.15
CA SER A 27 -11.63 -5.29 1.11
C SER A 27 -10.92 -4.67 2.33
N GLU A 28 -11.59 -4.62 3.48
CA GLU A 28 -10.94 -4.18 4.74
C GLU A 28 -9.76 -5.07 5.14
N LYS A 29 -9.79 -6.38 4.77
CA LYS A 29 -8.64 -7.28 4.97
C LYS A 29 -7.43 -6.85 4.13
N ASP A 30 -7.67 -6.46 2.88
CA ASP A 30 -6.62 -5.95 1.99
C ASP A 30 -6.06 -4.62 2.50
N ILE A 31 -6.91 -3.73 3.01
CA ILE A 31 -6.47 -2.49 3.67
C ILE A 31 -5.56 -2.80 4.87
N GLY A 32 -5.90 -3.82 5.66
CA GLY A 32 -5.05 -4.33 6.74
C GLY A 32 -3.67 -4.76 6.26
N LEU A 33 -3.59 -5.53 5.18
CA LEU A 33 -2.33 -5.94 4.56
C LEU A 33 -1.52 -4.76 4.02
N LEU A 34 -2.17 -3.80 3.36
CA LEU A 34 -1.53 -2.58 2.88
C LEU A 34 -0.93 -1.74 4.02
N ASN A 35 -1.62 -1.67 5.17
CA ASN A 35 -1.06 -1.04 6.36
C ASN A 35 0.17 -1.78 6.87
N GLN A 36 0.14 -3.13 6.93
CA GLN A 36 1.31 -3.92 7.31
C GLN A 36 2.49 -3.71 6.34
N ILE A 37 2.23 -3.56 5.03
CA ILE A 37 3.24 -3.21 4.03
C ILE A 37 3.81 -1.81 4.33
N SER A 38 2.93 -0.83 4.59
CA SER A 38 3.31 0.55 4.88
C SER A 38 4.21 0.69 6.11
N TYR A 39 3.91 -0.06 7.18
CA TYR A 39 4.73 -0.12 8.39
C TYR A 39 5.97 -1.03 8.26
N GLY A 40 6.15 -1.70 7.11
CA GLY A 40 7.29 -2.58 6.87
C GLY A 40 7.24 -3.93 7.60
N LEU A 41 6.10 -4.28 8.21
CA LEU A 41 5.86 -5.56 8.89
C LEU A 41 5.88 -6.73 7.90
N THR A 42 5.44 -6.48 6.66
CA THR A 42 5.55 -7.43 5.55
C THR A 42 6.11 -6.74 4.32
N LYS A 43 6.94 -7.47 3.56
CA LYS A 43 7.55 -6.96 2.32
C LYS A 43 6.64 -7.16 1.09
N GLY A 44 5.47 -7.78 1.25
CA GLY A 44 4.57 -8.08 0.13
C GLY A 44 5.21 -8.99 -0.93
N LYS A 45 5.95 -10.03 -0.51
CA LYS A 45 6.69 -10.89 -1.44
C LYS A 45 5.88 -12.07 -2.00
N ARG A 46 4.79 -12.45 -1.33
CA ARG A 46 4.01 -13.68 -1.63
C ARG A 46 2.51 -13.47 -1.35
N GLY A 47 1.68 -14.28 -2.01
CA GLY A 47 0.23 -14.31 -1.82
C GLY A 47 -0.45 -12.97 -2.08
N ARG A 48 -1.54 -12.70 -1.37
CA ARG A 48 -2.33 -11.47 -1.52
C ARG A 48 -1.52 -10.19 -1.31
N ALA A 49 -0.54 -10.21 -0.40
CA ALA A 49 0.32 -9.06 -0.15
C ALA A 49 1.25 -8.73 -1.34
N LYS A 50 1.57 -9.72 -2.21
CA LYS A 50 2.30 -9.50 -3.45
C LYS A 50 1.44 -8.79 -4.49
N GLU A 51 0.22 -9.27 -4.70
CA GLU A 51 -0.74 -8.66 -5.64
C GLU A 51 -1.01 -7.19 -5.29
N LEU A 52 -1.23 -6.91 -4.00
CA LEU A 52 -1.47 -5.55 -3.51
C LEU A 52 -0.27 -4.63 -3.74
N ARG A 53 0.95 -5.17 -3.61
CA ARG A 53 2.18 -4.44 -3.89
C ARG A 53 2.34 -4.16 -5.38
N GLU A 54 2.08 -5.14 -6.23
CA GLU A 54 2.14 -4.98 -7.68
C GLU A 54 1.12 -3.94 -8.17
N MET A 55 -0.09 -3.91 -7.58
CA MET A 55 -1.08 -2.88 -7.85
C MET A 55 -0.60 -1.47 -7.46
N LEU A 56 0.04 -1.32 -6.29
CA LEU A 56 0.62 -0.04 -5.87
C LEU A 56 1.71 0.42 -6.84
N GLU A 57 2.61 -0.50 -7.22
CA GLU A 57 3.71 -0.21 -8.13
C GLU A 57 3.19 0.18 -9.53
N ALA A 58 2.13 -0.48 -10.02
CA ALA A 58 1.48 -0.16 -11.28
C ALA A 58 0.86 1.25 -11.29
N ASP A 59 0.31 1.69 -10.16
CA ASP A 59 -0.22 3.05 -9.98
C ASP A 59 0.88 4.08 -9.62
N GLY A 60 2.15 3.67 -9.58
CA GLY A 60 3.29 4.56 -9.35
C GLY A 60 3.60 4.88 -7.88
N PHE A 61 3.15 4.04 -6.95
CA PHE A 61 3.50 4.12 -5.53
C PHE A 61 4.58 3.07 -5.19
N LYS A 62 5.72 3.52 -4.66
CA LYS A 62 6.89 2.68 -4.31
C LYS A 62 7.38 2.97 -2.89
#